data_AF-X1U0R7-F1
#
_entry.id   AF-X1U0R7-F1
#
_cell.length_a   1.000
_cell.length_b   1.000
_cell.length_c   1.000
_cell.angle_alpha   90.00
_cell.angle_beta   90.00
_cell.angle_gamma   90.00
#
_symmetry.space_group_name_H-M   'P 1'
#
loop_
_entity.id
_entity.type
_entity.pdbx_description
1 polymer ?
#
loop_
_entity_poly.entity_id
_entity_poly.type
_entity_poly.pdbx_seq_one_letter_code
_entity_poly.pdbx_strand_id
1 'polypeptide(L)'
;MSVRANADTPEDAEIAFAFGAEGIGLTRTEHMFFEKERLPFIKEMILSETEEDRRKYLDKLLPFQRKDFFELFKAMHGNPVTIRTLDPPLHEFLPKKEDLMVEIAEFKASGRGDDKKVKELEKLLERVRALSEFNPMLGHRGCRLGVTFPEIIEMQAKAIFEAACQLVKE
;
A
#
# COMPACT_ATOMS: atom_id res chain seq x y z
N MET A 1 23.48 -8.78 22.38
CA MET A 1 22.10 -8.27 22.34
C MET A 1 22.11 -7.24 21.25
N SER A 2 21.48 -7.51 20.10
CA SER A 2 21.54 -6.58 18.96
C SER A 2 20.36 -5.62 18.98
N VAL A 3 20.58 -4.36 18.60
CA VAL A 3 19.53 -3.34 18.51
C VAL A 3 19.20 -3.12 17.04
N ARG A 4 17.94 -3.35 16.67
CA ARG A 4 17.41 -3.09 15.31
C ARG A 4 16.38 -1.98 15.36
N ALA A 5 16.26 -1.21 14.29
CA ALA A 5 15.32 -0.10 14.19
C ALA A 5 14.01 -0.49 13.51
N ASN A 6 12.98 0.33 13.70
CA ASN A 6 11.82 0.35 12.81
C ASN A 6 12.04 1.49 11.81
N ALA A 7 12.10 1.17 10.52
CA ALA A 7 12.35 2.15 9.47
C ALA A 7 11.58 1.73 8.21
N ASP A 8 10.85 2.69 7.63
CA ASP A 8 9.95 2.44 6.51
C ASP A 8 10.46 3.06 5.21
N THR A 9 11.36 4.04 5.29
CA THR A 9 12.00 4.70 4.13
C THR A 9 13.53 4.51 4.13
N PRO A 10 14.19 4.70 2.98
CA PRO A 10 15.65 4.68 2.91
C PRO A 10 16.31 5.71 3.85
N GLU A 11 15.75 6.91 3.97
CA GLU A 11 16.27 7.98 4.84
C GLU A 11 16.19 7.58 6.32
N ASP A 12 15.08 6.99 6.74
CA ASP A 12 14.92 6.47 8.11
C ASP A 12 15.94 5.36 8.40
N ALA A 13 16.23 4.52 7.40
CA ALA A 13 17.18 3.43 7.51
C ALA A 13 18.64 3.92 7.59
N GLU A 14 19.01 4.92 6.79
CA GLU A 14 20.31 5.58 6.86
C GLU A 14 20.53 6.24 8.23
N ILE A 15 19.51 6.94 8.73
CA ILE A 15 19.55 7.56 10.05
C ILE A 15 19.72 6.47 11.12
N ALA A 16 18.90 5.42 11.08
CA ALA A 16 18.99 4.32 12.04
C ALA A 16 20.39 3.67 12.05
N PHE A 17 20.96 3.45 10.87
CA PHE A 17 22.31 2.93 10.73
C PHE A 17 23.36 3.88 11.30
N ALA A 18 23.25 5.19 11.04
CA ALA A 18 24.14 6.21 11.60
C ALA A 18 24.09 6.27 13.14
N PHE A 19 22.95 5.93 13.75
CA PHE A 19 22.79 5.79 15.20
C PHE A 19 23.22 4.42 15.76
N GLY A 20 23.77 3.53 14.92
CA GLY A 20 24.33 2.25 15.32
C GLY A 20 23.34 1.08 15.32
N ALA A 21 22.21 1.18 14.62
CA ALA A 21 21.30 0.04 14.45
C ALA A 21 21.96 -1.07 13.63
N GLU A 22 21.87 -2.31 14.11
CA GLU A 22 22.45 -3.51 13.50
C GLU A 22 21.48 -4.17 12.50
N GLY A 23 20.55 -3.40 11.93
CA GLY A 23 19.49 -3.90 11.05
C GLY A 23 18.15 -3.20 11.25
N ILE A 24 17.20 -3.52 10.38
CA ILE A 24 15.80 -3.07 10.50
C ILE A 24 14.93 -4.23 10.98
N GLY A 25 14.37 -4.14 12.18
CA GLY A 25 13.51 -5.16 12.78
C GLY A 25 12.08 -5.16 12.24
N LEU A 26 11.64 -4.03 11.70
CA LEU A 26 10.33 -3.88 11.08
C LEU A 26 10.33 -2.74 10.06
N THR A 27 10.05 -3.10 8.81
CA THR A 27 9.65 -2.19 7.73
C THR A 27 8.18 -2.41 7.44
N ARG A 28 7.38 -1.36 7.57
CA ARG A 28 5.95 -1.32 7.28
C ARG A 28 5.73 -0.92 5.83
N THR A 29 5.33 -1.87 5.00
CA THR A 29 5.15 -1.63 3.56
C THR A 29 4.00 -0.70 3.21
N GLU A 30 3.19 -0.32 4.19
CA GLU A 30 1.90 0.33 3.92
C GLU A 30 2.08 1.83 3.77
N HIS A 31 3.07 2.38 4.46
CA HIS A 31 3.56 3.74 4.24
C HIS A 31 4.06 3.95 2.81
N MET A 32 4.68 2.92 2.21
CA MET A 32 5.11 2.95 0.81
C MET A 32 3.94 3.06 -0.17
N PHE A 33 2.71 2.71 0.21
CA PHE A 33 1.53 2.84 -0.68
C PHE A 33 0.79 4.18 -0.52
N PHE A 34 1.01 4.91 0.57
CA PHE A 34 0.33 6.19 0.83
C PHE A 34 0.90 7.38 0.05
N GLU A 35 2.00 7.19 -0.69
CA GLU A 35 2.54 8.23 -1.57
C GLU A 35 1.55 8.61 -2.69
N LYS A 36 1.48 9.92 -2.97
CA LYS A 36 0.48 10.51 -3.89
C LYS A 36 0.45 9.86 -5.28
N GLU A 37 1.60 9.44 -5.80
CA GLU A 37 1.72 8.85 -7.13
C GLU A 37 1.19 7.41 -7.19
N ARG A 38 1.14 6.72 -6.05
CA ARG A 38 0.79 5.30 -5.93
C ARG A 38 -0.65 5.10 -5.48
N LEU A 39 -1.19 6.07 -4.72
CA LEU A 39 -2.57 6.10 -4.26
C LEU A 39 -3.61 5.84 -5.36
N PRO A 40 -3.48 6.36 -6.60
CA PRO A 40 -4.41 6.03 -7.67
C PRO A 40 -4.40 4.53 -8.00
N PHE A 41 -3.22 3.91 -8.12
CA PHE A 41 -3.13 2.49 -8.49
C PHE A 41 -3.66 1.56 -7.41
N ILE A 42 -3.41 1.86 -6.12
CA ILE A 42 -3.96 1.05 -5.04
C ILE A 42 -5.49 1.21 -4.94
N LYS A 43 -6.04 2.41 -5.17
CA LYS A 43 -7.49 2.63 -5.23
C LYS A 43 -8.14 1.84 -6.35
N GLU A 44 -7.56 1.89 -7.54
CA GLU A 44 -8.04 1.12 -8.70
C GLU A 44 -7.97 -0.39 -8.46
N MET A 45 -6.90 -0.88 -7.82
CA MET A 45 -6.81 -2.27 -7.38
C MET A 45 -7.96 -2.64 -6.41
N ILE A 46 -8.24 -1.79 -5.42
CA ILE A 46 -9.31 -2.05 -4.44
C ILE A 46 -10.71 -2.05 -5.10
N LEU A 47 -10.90 -1.21 -6.11
CA LEU A 47 -12.14 -1.09 -6.88
C LEU A 47 -12.34 -2.20 -7.93
N SER A 48 -11.28 -2.95 -8.24
CA SER A 48 -11.32 -4.02 -9.23
C SER A 48 -12.12 -5.23 -8.74
N GLU A 49 -13.00 -5.72 -9.60
CA GLU A 49 -13.89 -6.85 -9.30
C GLU A 49 -13.24 -8.20 -9.62
N THR A 50 -12.32 -8.22 -10.59
CA THR A 50 -11.61 -9.44 -11.03
C THR A 50 -10.17 -9.46 -10.55
N GLU A 51 -9.61 -10.67 -10.37
CA GLU A 51 -8.18 -10.84 -10.08
C GLU A 51 -7.30 -10.31 -11.22
N GLU A 52 -7.73 -10.50 -12.47
CA GLU A 52 -7.00 -10.03 -13.65
C GLU A 52 -6.81 -8.51 -13.60
N ASP A 53 -7.87 -7.77 -13.28
CA ASP A 53 -7.80 -6.31 -13.18
C ASP A 53 -6.97 -5.86 -11.97
N ARG A 54 -7.10 -6.55 -10.83
CA ARG A 54 -6.23 -6.30 -9.66
C ARG A 54 -4.76 -6.45 -10.01
N ARG A 55 -4.39 -7.53 -10.73
CA ARG A 55 -3.01 -7.78 -11.18
C ARG A 55 -2.49 -6.65 -12.08
N LYS A 56 -3.30 -6.12 -13.01
CA LYS A 56 -2.90 -4.99 -13.87
C LYS A 56 -2.48 -3.76 -13.06
N TYR A 57 -3.15 -3.47 -11.95
CA TYR A 57 -2.81 -2.34 -11.09
C TYR A 57 -1.65 -2.66 -10.13
N LEU A 58 -1.56 -3.90 -9.66
CA LEU A 58 -0.41 -4.36 -8.87
C LEU A 58 0.89 -4.34 -9.68
N ASP A 59 0.85 -4.67 -10.97
CA ASP A 59 2.01 -4.56 -11.88
C ASP A 59 2.50 -3.12 -12.04
N LYS A 60 1.60 -2.13 -11.93
CA LYS A 60 1.97 -0.70 -11.90
C LYS A 60 2.62 -0.29 -10.58
N LEU A 61 2.26 -0.95 -9.47
CA LEU A 61 2.83 -0.71 -8.14
C LEU A 61 4.19 -1.39 -7.93
N LEU A 62 4.39 -2.54 -8.59
CA LEU A 62 5.63 -3.34 -8.52
C LEU A 62 6.92 -2.51 -8.69
N PRO A 63 7.09 -1.66 -9.74
CA PRO A 63 8.34 -0.91 -9.91
C PRO A 63 8.61 0.08 -8.78
N PHE A 64 7.57 0.66 -8.16
CA PHE A 64 7.72 1.57 -7.02
C PHE A 64 8.21 0.81 -5.78
N GLN A 65 7.52 -0.27 -5.40
CA GLN A 65 7.91 -1.12 -4.27
C GLN A 65 9.31 -1.70 -4.46
N ARG A 66 9.65 -2.16 -5.67
CA ARG A 66 11.00 -2.67 -5.97
C ARG A 66 12.07 -1.60 -5.79
N LYS A 67 11.80 -0.37 -6.23
CA LYS A 67 12.73 0.75 -6.05
C LYS A 67 12.95 1.05 -4.57
N ASP A 68 11.87 1.18 -3.80
CA ASP A 68 11.96 1.46 -2.36
C ASP A 68 12.77 0.39 -1.63
N PHE A 69 12.49 -0.89 -1.89
CA PHE A 69 13.26 -1.98 -1.27
C PHE A 69 14.71 -1.97 -1.70
N PHE A 70 15.00 -1.65 -2.96
CA PHE A 70 16.39 -1.56 -3.44
C PHE A 70 17.15 -0.47 -2.69
N GLU A 71 16.56 0.72 -2.57
CA GLU A 71 17.15 1.85 -1.84
C GLU A 71 17.27 1.54 -0.33
N LEU A 72 16.26 0.90 0.26
CA LEU A 72 16.27 0.44 1.65
C LEU A 72 17.38 -0.59 1.92
N PHE A 73 17.52 -1.60 1.06
CA PHE A 73 18.59 -2.60 1.21
C PHE A 73 19.97 -1.98 1.04
N LYS A 74 20.12 -1.02 0.13
CA LYS A 74 21.37 -0.28 -0.09
C LYS A 74 21.77 0.54 1.13
N ALA A 75 20.82 1.25 1.74
CA ALA A 75 21.00 2.02 2.97
C ALA A 75 21.45 1.16 4.16
N MET A 76 21.12 -0.12 4.16
CA MET A 76 21.42 -1.04 5.26
C MET A 76 22.77 -1.74 5.14
N HIS A 77 23.54 -1.50 4.07
CA HIS A 77 24.93 -1.96 3.93
C HIS A 77 25.14 -3.46 4.24
N GLY A 78 24.20 -4.31 3.84
CA GLY A 78 24.25 -5.76 4.08
C GLY A 78 23.71 -6.23 5.44
N ASN A 79 23.25 -5.33 6.29
CA ASN A 79 22.57 -5.68 7.54
C ASN A 79 21.15 -6.23 7.30
N PRO A 80 20.63 -7.05 8.23
CA PRO A 80 19.34 -7.70 8.06
C PRO A 80 18.18 -6.69 8.08
N VAL A 81 17.28 -6.80 7.09
CA VAL A 81 16.05 -6.01 6.97
C VAL A 81 14.85 -6.93 7.04
N THR A 82 13.98 -6.70 8.03
CA THR A 82 12.75 -7.48 8.24
C THR A 82 11.55 -6.69 7.74
N ILE A 83 10.93 -7.19 6.67
CA ILE A 83 9.82 -6.53 5.99
C ILE A 83 8.51 -7.18 6.39
N ARG A 84 7.53 -6.37 6.78
CA ARG A 84 6.15 -6.80 7.01
C ARG A 84 5.29 -6.43 5.81
N THR A 85 4.65 -7.44 5.22
CA THR A 85 3.68 -7.26 4.14
C THR A 85 2.44 -6.48 4.61
N LEU A 86 1.58 -6.12 3.67
CA LEU A 86 0.43 -5.24 3.88
C LEU A 86 -0.45 -5.70 5.07
N ASP A 87 -0.56 -4.85 6.09
CA ASP A 87 -1.32 -5.10 7.33
C ASP A 87 -2.69 -4.39 7.46
N PRO A 88 -2.91 -3.13 7.03
CA PRO A 88 -4.16 -2.43 7.24
C PRO A 88 -5.25 -2.98 6.31
N PRO A 89 -6.52 -2.88 6.73
CA PRO A 89 -7.65 -3.18 5.87
C PRO A 89 -7.72 -2.20 4.69
N LEU A 90 -8.22 -2.69 3.54
CA LEU A 90 -8.20 -1.94 2.28
C LEU A 90 -8.95 -0.61 2.34
N HIS A 91 -9.96 -0.49 3.20
CA HIS A 91 -10.74 0.73 3.35
C HIS A 91 -9.91 1.92 3.86
N GLU A 92 -8.75 1.70 4.48
CA GLU A 92 -7.84 2.78 4.92
C GLU A 92 -7.19 3.54 3.75
N PHE A 93 -7.14 2.95 2.55
CA PHE A 93 -6.63 3.61 1.34
C PHE A 93 -7.71 4.37 0.56
N LEU A 94 -8.97 4.28 1.00
CA LEU A 94 -10.10 4.92 0.36
C LEU A 94 -10.49 6.20 1.12
N PRO A 95 -11.14 7.18 0.44
CA PRO A 95 -11.70 8.35 1.13
C PRO A 95 -12.76 7.93 2.16
N LYS A 96 -12.96 8.76 3.19
CA LYS A 96 -13.98 8.49 4.19
C LYS A 96 -15.38 8.54 3.57
N LYS A 97 -16.27 7.71 4.12
CA LYS A 97 -17.66 7.61 3.66
C LYS A 97 -18.38 8.96 3.73
N GLU A 98 -18.16 9.71 4.80
CA GLU A 98 -18.79 11.00 5.05
C GLU A 98 -18.35 12.03 4.00
N ASP A 99 -17.04 12.09 3.71
CA ASP A 99 -16.47 13.01 2.73
C ASP A 99 -17.03 12.72 1.32
N LEU A 100 -17.12 11.44 0.93
CA LEU A 100 -17.72 11.04 -0.34
C LEU A 100 -19.21 11.40 -0.43
N MET A 101 -19.96 11.25 0.67
CA MET A 101 -21.38 11.59 0.68
C MET A 101 -21.61 13.10 0.51
N VAL A 102 -20.77 13.92 1.15
CA VAL A 102 -20.79 15.38 0.97
C VAL A 102 -20.42 15.73 -0.47
N GLU A 103 -19.34 15.17 -1.00
CA GLU A 103 -18.90 15.42 -2.38
C GLU A 103 -19.98 15.08 -3.39
N ILE A 104 -20.64 13.92 -3.27
CA ILE A 104 -21.76 13.53 -4.15
C ILE A 104 -22.93 14.52 -4.04
N ALA A 105 -23.29 14.95 -2.83
CA ALA A 105 -24.40 15.89 -2.63
C ALA A 105 -24.10 17.25 -3.24
N GLU A 106 -22.89 17.77 -3.07
CA GLU A 106 -22.43 19.02 -3.66
C GLU A 106 -22.40 18.95 -5.19
N PHE A 107 -21.88 17.84 -5.76
CA PHE A 107 -21.86 17.64 -7.21
C PHE A 107 -23.28 17.60 -7.80
N LYS A 108 -24.22 16.88 -7.16
CA LYS A 108 -25.62 16.83 -7.58
C LYS A 108 -26.32 18.19 -7.48
N ALA A 109 -26.02 18.98 -6.44
CA ALA A 109 -26.61 20.30 -6.24
C ALA A 109 -26.05 21.38 -7.17
N SER A 110 -24.79 21.26 -7.60
CA SER A 110 -24.10 22.27 -8.43
C SER A 110 -24.65 22.44 -9.85
N GLY A 111 -25.54 21.55 -10.32
CA GLY A 111 -26.15 21.62 -11.65
C GLY A 111 -25.18 21.49 -12.83
N ARG A 112 -23.89 21.24 -12.59
CA ARG A 112 -22.83 21.05 -13.60
C ARG A 112 -22.50 19.57 -13.83
N GLY A 113 -23.45 18.69 -13.56
CA GLY A 113 -23.25 17.25 -13.44
C GLY A 113 -22.74 16.62 -14.72
N ASP A 114 -21.44 16.28 -14.73
CA ASP A 114 -20.98 15.17 -15.53
C ASP A 114 -21.55 13.90 -14.88
N ASP A 115 -22.66 13.38 -15.44
CA ASP A 115 -23.35 12.16 -14.98
C ASP A 115 -22.37 11.00 -14.79
N LYS A 116 -21.26 11.00 -15.54
CA LYS A 116 -20.20 10.01 -15.40
C LYS A 116 -19.47 10.13 -14.07
N LYS A 117 -19.09 11.35 -13.67
CA LYS A 117 -18.37 11.59 -12.41
C LYS A 117 -19.22 11.28 -11.19
N VAL A 118 -20.53 11.58 -11.23
CA VAL A 118 -21.45 11.21 -10.14
C VAL A 118 -21.54 9.69 -10.00
N LYS A 119 -21.66 8.96 -11.12
CA LYS A 119 -21.66 7.49 -11.10
C LYS A 119 -20.35 6.91 -10.57
N GLU A 120 -19.21 7.50 -10.91
CA GLU A 120 -17.90 7.07 -10.39
C GLU A 120 -17.82 7.24 -8.87
N LEU A 121 -18.25 8.40 -8.35
CA LEU A 121 -18.30 8.65 -6.90
C LEU A 121 -19.29 7.72 -6.18
N GLU A 122 -20.45 7.43 -6.79
CA GLU A 122 -21.42 6.47 -6.24
C GLU A 122 -20.87 5.05 -6.19
N LYS A 123 -20.17 4.60 -7.24
CA LYS A 123 -19.49 3.29 -7.26
C LYS A 123 -18.40 3.21 -6.19
N LEU A 124 -17.62 4.28 -6.02
CA LEU A 124 -16.62 4.37 -4.96
C LEU A 124 -17.26 4.30 -3.57
N LEU A 125 -18.36 5.02 -3.34
CA LEU A 125 -19.10 4.99 -2.08
C LEU A 125 -19.68 3.60 -1.77
N GLU A 126 -20.20 2.90 -2.78
CA GLU A 126 -20.66 1.52 -2.64
C GLU A 126 -19.52 0.60 -2.19
N ARG A 127 -18.34 0.75 -2.81
CA ARG A 127 -17.16 -0.03 -2.42
C ARG A 127 -16.69 0.28 -1.00
N VAL A 128 -16.64 1.55 -0.62
CA VAL A 128 -16.28 1.98 0.75
C VAL A 128 -17.25 1.39 1.77
N ARG A 129 -18.55 1.35 1.47
CA ARG A 129 -19.56 0.73 2.34
C ARG A 129 -19.37 -0.79 2.44
N ALA A 130 -19.08 -1.46 1.32
CA ALA A 130 -18.86 -2.91 1.30
C ALA A 130 -17.61 -3.32 2.09
N LEU A 131 -16.57 -2.48 2.09
CA LEU A 131 -15.33 -2.71 2.84
C LEU A 131 -15.39 -2.10 4.26
N SER A 132 -16.49 -1.44 4.65
CA SER A 132 -16.60 -0.82 5.97
C SER A 132 -16.79 -1.91 7.03
N GLU A 133 -15.93 -1.88 8.04
CA GLU A 133 -15.96 -2.83 9.13
C GLU A 133 -16.36 -2.14 10.44
N PHE A 134 -17.09 -2.86 11.30
CA PHE A 134 -17.45 -2.34 12.63
C PHE A 134 -16.22 -2.16 13.52
N ASN A 135 -15.25 -3.08 13.44
CA ASN A 135 -13.99 -2.99 14.17
C ASN A 135 -12.80 -3.35 13.24
N PRO A 136 -12.21 -2.35 12.56
CA PRO A 136 -11.08 -2.54 11.64
C PRO A 136 -9.85 -3.21 12.27
N MET A 137 -9.66 -3.08 13.59
CA MET A 137 -8.53 -3.71 14.28
C MET A 137 -8.63 -5.25 14.25
N LEU A 138 -9.85 -5.79 14.21
CA LEU A 138 -10.13 -7.22 14.23
C LEU A 138 -10.69 -7.76 12.90
N GLY A 139 -10.69 -6.95 11.85
CA GLY A 139 -11.34 -7.27 10.58
C GLY A 139 -10.44 -7.93 9.53
N HIS A 140 -10.72 -7.62 8.26
CA HIS A 140 -10.10 -8.21 7.08
C HIS A 140 -8.81 -7.49 6.70
N ARG A 141 -7.73 -7.90 7.37
CA ARG A 141 -6.44 -7.22 7.35
C ARG A 141 -5.28 -8.22 7.43
N GLY A 142 -4.04 -7.78 7.24
CA GLY A 142 -2.84 -8.59 7.38
C GLY A 142 -2.89 -9.91 6.60
N CYS A 143 -2.52 -11.01 7.26
CA CYS A 143 -2.47 -12.32 6.61
C CYS A 143 -3.84 -12.78 6.04
N ARG A 144 -4.96 -12.35 6.62
CA ARG A 144 -6.31 -12.69 6.13
C ARG A 144 -6.54 -12.08 4.75
N LEU A 145 -6.05 -10.87 4.55
CA LEU A 145 -6.11 -10.17 3.27
C LEU A 145 -5.25 -10.89 2.22
N GLY A 146 -4.03 -11.30 2.62
CA GLY A 146 -3.13 -12.07 1.75
C GLY A 146 -3.64 -13.47 1.38
N VAL A 147 -4.54 -14.06 2.17
CA VAL A 147 -5.20 -15.33 1.85
C VAL A 147 -6.32 -15.13 0.82
N THR A 148 -7.10 -14.06 0.94
CA THR A 148 -8.22 -13.78 0.01
C THR A 148 -7.78 -13.13 -1.30
N PHE A 149 -6.68 -12.36 -1.26
CA PHE A 149 -6.09 -11.66 -2.40
C PHE A 149 -4.59 -11.98 -2.49
N PRO A 150 -4.22 -13.24 -2.82
CA PRO A 150 -2.83 -13.69 -2.85
C PRO A 150 -1.95 -12.86 -3.78
N GLU A 151 -2.49 -12.32 -4.86
CA GLU A 151 -1.79 -11.47 -5.82
C GLU A 151 -1.13 -10.24 -5.19
N ILE A 152 -1.66 -9.72 -4.07
CA ILE A 152 -1.05 -8.61 -3.32
C ILE A 152 0.28 -9.08 -2.72
N ILE A 153 0.29 -10.22 -2.04
CA ILE A 153 1.48 -10.78 -1.40
C ILE A 153 2.49 -11.26 -2.45
N GLU A 154 2.02 -11.84 -3.56
CA GLU A 154 2.88 -12.21 -4.69
C GLU A 154 3.62 -11.00 -5.25
N MET A 155 2.93 -9.87 -5.46
CA MET A 155 3.55 -8.64 -5.93
C MET A 155 4.59 -8.11 -4.93
N GLN A 156 4.25 -8.07 -3.63
CA GLN A 156 5.19 -7.61 -2.60
C GLN A 156 6.41 -8.53 -2.50
N ALA A 157 6.22 -9.85 -2.49
CA ALA A 157 7.31 -10.82 -2.46
C ALA A 157 8.21 -10.67 -3.70
N LYS A 158 7.62 -10.53 -4.88
CA LYS A 158 8.35 -10.28 -6.12
C LYS A 158 9.19 -9.00 -6.03
N ALA A 159 8.60 -7.90 -5.56
CA ALA A 159 9.32 -6.63 -5.36
C ALA A 159 10.53 -6.78 -4.43
N ILE A 160 10.35 -7.46 -3.29
CA ILE A 160 11.39 -7.73 -2.29
C ILE A 160 12.54 -8.52 -2.91
N PHE A 161 12.25 -9.66 -3.55
CA PHE A 161 13.28 -10.54 -4.09
C PHE A 161 13.94 -9.97 -5.34
N GLU A 162 13.22 -9.25 -6.20
CA GLU A 162 13.80 -8.56 -7.35
C GLU A 162 14.78 -7.47 -6.88
N ALA A 163 14.40 -6.66 -5.89
CA ALA A 163 15.25 -5.62 -5.32
C ALA A 163 16.52 -6.21 -4.68
N ALA A 164 16.39 -7.28 -3.89
CA ALA A 164 17.54 -7.97 -3.30
C ALA A 164 18.47 -8.54 -4.38
N CYS A 165 17.92 -9.22 -5.40
CA CYS A 165 18.70 -9.73 -6.53
C CYS A 165 19.39 -8.62 -7.32
N GLN A 166 18.74 -7.46 -7.46
CA GLN A 166 19.30 -6.30 -8.15
C GLN A 166 20.52 -5.75 -7.37
N LEU A 167 20.41 -5.62 -6.05
CA LEU A 167 21.50 -5.13 -5.22
C LEU A 167 22.71 -6.08 -5.23
N VAL A 168 22.49 -7.40 -5.21
CA VAL A 168 23.59 -8.39 -5.25
C VAL A 168 24.39 -8.36 -6.56
N LYS A 169 23.79 -7.85 -7.64
CA LYS A 169 24.47 -7.74 -8.95
C LYS A 169 25.30 -6.47 -9.10
N GLU A 170 25.09 -5.46 -8.24
CA GLU A 170 25.89 -4.23 -8.17
C GLU A 170 27.24 -4.52 -7.49
#